data_AF-A0A2W5T1B9-F1
#
_entry.id   AF-A0A2W5T1B9-F1
#
_cell.length_a   1.000
_cell.length_b   1.000
_cell.length_c   1.000
_cell.angle_alpha   90.00
_cell.angle_beta   90.00
_cell.angle_gamma   90.00
#
_symmetry.space_group_name_H-M   'P 1'
#
loop_
_entity.id
_entity.type
_entity.pdbx_description
1 polymer ?
#
loop_
_entity_poly.entity_id
_entity_poly.type
_entity_poly.pdbx_seq_one_letter_code
_entity_poly.pdbx_strand_id
1 'polypeptide(L)'
;MKVISEDELDGLYGTKARLASGGDYGCMCVVLEGDVTGEGAKFCDDAHFRALQEEADVGTVVVTGNLTLTGDVTLSDRLFCLVVLGDVTANVFTTSKTEVLVGGALKARTVVDADELITVENGSAA
;
A
#
# COMPACT_ATOMS: atom_id res chain seq x y z
N MET A 1 -14.23 0.10 5.36
CA MET A 1 -12.94 0.52 5.94
C MET A 1 -12.92 0.08 7.39
N LYS A 2 -11.85 -0.59 7.82
CA LYS A 2 -11.66 -1.05 9.20
C LYS A 2 -10.27 -0.60 9.66
N VAL A 3 -10.14 -0.13 10.89
CA VAL A 3 -8.84 0.17 11.51
C VAL A 3 -8.47 -0.99 12.43
N ILE A 4 -7.27 -1.55 12.27
CA ILE A 4 -6.74 -2.69 13.04
C ILE A 4 -5.29 -2.44 13.44
N SER A 5 -4.80 -3.18 14.44
CA SER A 5 -3.36 -3.14 14.78
C SER A 5 -2.50 -3.91 13.78
N GLU A 6 -1.19 -3.70 13.82
CA GLU A 6 -0.20 -4.45 13.04
C GLU A 6 -0.21 -5.96 13.37
N ASP A 7 -0.41 -6.32 14.64
CA ASP A 7 -0.53 -7.72 15.06
C ASP A 7 -1.82 -8.38 14.54
N GLU A 8 -2.93 -7.63 14.51
CA GLU A 8 -4.17 -8.12 13.90
C GLU A 8 -4.01 -8.28 12.39
N LEU A 9 -3.30 -7.35 11.73
CA LEU A 9 -3.02 -7.44 10.30
C LEU A 9 -2.21 -8.70 9.98
N ASP A 10 -1.17 -8.97 10.76
CA ASP A 10 -0.35 -10.17 10.62
C ASP A 10 -1.15 -11.44 10.90
N GLY A 11 -1.96 -11.46 11.96
CA GLY A 11 -2.81 -12.61 12.28
C GLY A 11 -3.81 -12.96 11.18
N LEU A 12 -4.25 -11.97 10.40
CA LEU A 12 -5.20 -12.16 9.30
C LEU A 12 -4.52 -12.53 7.97
N TYR A 13 -3.37 -11.93 7.66
CA TYR A 13 -2.79 -11.96 6.30
C TYR A 13 -1.30 -12.33 6.25
N GLY A 14 -0.68 -12.62 7.39
CA GLY A 14 0.73 -13.03 7.50
C GLY A 14 1.72 -12.00 6.96
N THR A 15 1.43 -10.70 7.12
CA THR A 15 2.18 -9.60 6.49
C THR A 15 3.59 -9.44 7.04
N LYS A 16 3.87 -9.75 8.31
CA LYS A 16 5.19 -9.50 8.91
C LYS A 16 6.31 -10.26 8.22
N ALA A 17 6.07 -11.52 7.86
CA ALA A 17 7.07 -12.33 7.16
C ALA A 17 7.26 -11.91 5.69
N ARG A 18 6.35 -11.11 5.15
CA ARG A 18 6.31 -10.68 3.74
C ARG A 18 6.88 -9.27 3.54
N LEU A 19 6.87 -8.47 4.61
CA LEU A 19 7.46 -7.13 4.66
C LEU A 19 8.93 -7.22 5.08
N ALA A 20 9.79 -6.49 4.37
CA ALA A 20 11.22 -6.36 4.69
C ALA A 20 11.45 -5.70 6.05
N SER A 21 10.58 -4.75 6.45
CA SER A 21 10.62 -4.14 7.79
C SER A 21 10.15 -5.06 8.92
N GLY A 22 9.49 -6.18 8.58
CA GLY A 22 8.77 -6.98 9.58
C GLY A 22 7.40 -6.42 9.97
N GLY A 23 6.93 -5.32 9.34
CA GLY A 23 5.58 -4.77 9.55
C GLY A 23 5.31 -4.10 10.90
N ASP A 24 6.36 -3.80 11.67
CA ASP A 24 6.29 -3.17 12.99
C ASP A 24 6.63 -1.66 12.88
N TYR A 25 5.68 -0.84 12.44
CA TYR A 25 5.85 0.63 12.35
C TYR A 25 5.33 1.36 13.59
N GLY A 26 4.66 0.65 14.50
CA GLY A 26 4.12 1.23 15.74
C GLY A 26 2.86 2.06 15.52
N CYS A 27 2.13 1.79 14.45
CA CYS A 27 0.97 2.55 14.02
C CYS A 27 -0.23 1.64 13.74
N MET A 28 -1.39 2.23 13.50
CA MET A 28 -2.59 1.51 13.07
C MET A 28 -2.59 1.26 11.56
N CYS A 29 -3.30 0.21 11.17
CA CYS A 29 -3.51 -0.20 9.79
C CYS A 29 -4.94 0.09 9.36
N VAL A 30 -5.12 0.73 8.21
CA VAL A 30 -6.43 0.90 7.57
C VAL A 30 -6.63 -0.20 6.54
N VAL A 31 -7.67 -1.01 6.72
CA VAL A 31 -8.05 -2.08 5.80
C VAL A 31 -9.22 -1.63 4.94
N LEU A 32 -9.00 -1.68 3.63
CA LEU A 32 -9.98 -1.53 2.58
C LEU A 32 -10.35 -2.92 2.06
N GLU A 33 -11.59 -3.31 2.32
CA GLU A 33 -12.11 -4.63 1.94
C GLU A 33 -12.51 -4.67 0.47
N GLY A 34 -12.10 -5.74 -0.23
CA GLY A 34 -12.36 -5.92 -1.66
C GLY A 34 -11.46 -5.08 -2.57
N ASP A 35 -11.94 -4.90 -3.81
CA ASP A 35 -11.25 -4.13 -4.84
C ASP A 35 -11.43 -2.63 -4.63
N VAL A 36 -10.36 -1.87 -4.84
CA VAL A 36 -10.33 -0.41 -4.73
C VAL A 36 -10.00 0.19 -6.09
N THR A 37 -10.83 1.12 -6.55
CA THR A 37 -10.58 1.91 -7.76
C THR A 37 -10.58 3.39 -7.42
N GLY A 38 -9.58 4.14 -7.91
CA GLY A 38 -9.45 5.56 -7.62
C GLY A 38 -8.61 6.34 -8.63
N GLU A 39 -8.51 7.64 -8.40
CA GLU A 39 -7.52 8.50 -9.04
C GLU A 39 -6.24 8.46 -8.20
N GLY A 40 -5.11 8.12 -8.81
CA GLY A 40 -3.81 8.00 -8.13
C GLY A 40 -3.44 9.23 -7.30
N ALA A 41 -3.64 10.40 -7.90
CA ALA A 41 -3.37 11.70 -7.28
C ALA A 41 -4.28 12.05 -6.09
N LYS A 42 -5.35 11.29 -5.82
CA LYS A 42 -6.26 11.49 -4.68
C LYS A 42 -6.18 10.36 -3.66
N PHE A 43 -5.90 9.14 -4.11
CA PHE A 43 -5.82 7.98 -3.22
C PHE A 43 -4.51 7.96 -2.44
N CYS A 44 -3.43 8.48 -3.03
CA CYS A 44 -2.08 8.44 -2.47
C CYS A 44 -1.55 9.81 -2.05
N ASP A 45 -2.39 10.85 -1.97
CA ASP A 45 -1.93 12.20 -1.60
C ASP A 45 -1.90 12.43 -0.08
N ASP A 46 -1.12 13.42 0.32
CA ASP A 46 -0.99 13.85 1.71
C ASP A 46 -2.33 14.20 2.35
N ALA A 47 -3.30 14.72 1.58
CA ALA A 47 -4.60 15.12 2.10
C ALA A 47 -5.43 13.90 2.49
N HIS A 48 -5.42 12.84 1.68
CA HIS A 48 -6.05 11.58 1.98
C HIS A 48 -5.43 10.92 3.22
N PHE A 49 -4.10 10.85 3.30
CA PHE A 49 -3.45 10.26 4.48
C PHE A 49 -3.64 11.09 5.75
N ARG A 50 -3.67 12.42 5.65
CA ARG A 50 -4.03 13.28 6.80
C ARG A 50 -5.43 12.98 7.31
N ALA A 51 -6.40 12.78 6.42
CA ALA A 51 -7.76 12.44 6.83
C ALA A 51 -7.80 11.08 7.57
N LEU A 52 -7.03 10.10 7.13
CA LEU A 52 -6.89 8.82 7.85
C LEU A 52 -6.21 9.01 9.23
N GLN A 53 -5.20 9.89 9.31
CA GLN A 53 -4.49 10.19 10.55
C GLN A 53 -5.33 10.96 11.59
N GLU A 54 -6.38 11.66 11.15
CA GLU A 54 -7.34 12.30 12.07
C GLU A 54 -8.23 11.28 12.79
N GLU A 55 -8.47 10.11 12.19
CA GLU A 55 -9.28 9.05 12.78
C GLU A 55 -8.48 8.11 13.70
N ALA A 56 -7.23 7.83 13.34
CA ALA A 56 -6.30 7.02 14.13
C ALA A 56 -4.85 7.32 13.69
N ASP A 57 -3.84 6.98 14.50
CA ASP A 57 -2.44 7.10 14.10
C ASP A 57 -2.09 6.06 13.03
N VAL A 58 -2.42 6.34 11.77
CA VAL A 58 -2.32 5.40 10.66
C VAL A 58 -1.02 5.62 9.90
N GLY A 59 -0.26 4.53 9.76
CA GLY A 59 0.94 4.47 8.91
C GLY A 59 0.93 3.36 7.88
N THR A 60 -0.07 2.47 7.91
CA THR A 60 -0.22 1.38 6.92
C THR A 60 -1.60 1.38 6.29
N VAL A 61 -1.66 1.26 4.96
CA VAL A 61 -2.91 1.04 4.22
C VAL A 61 -2.87 -0.35 3.60
N VAL A 62 -3.97 -1.09 3.75
CA VAL A 62 -4.12 -2.45 3.25
C VAL A 62 -5.34 -2.54 2.33
N VAL A 63 -5.14 -3.05 1.12
CA VAL A 63 -6.20 -3.39 0.17
C VAL A 63 -6.27 -4.91 0.08
N THR A 64 -7.39 -5.49 0.47
CA THR A 64 -7.54 -6.96 0.51
C THR A 64 -7.83 -7.59 -0.86
N GLY A 65 -8.28 -6.78 -1.84
CA GLY A 65 -8.44 -7.16 -3.23
C GLY A 65 -7.42 -6.48 -4.14
N ASN A 66 -7.85 -6.11 -5.33
CA ASN A 66 -7.05 -5.42 -6.33
C ASN A 66 -7.10 -3.89 -6.14
N LEU A 67 -5.99 -3.22 -6.46
CA LEU A 67 -5.90 -1.76 -6.47
C LEU A 67 -5.74 -1.26 -7.91
N THR A 68 -6.72 -0.49 -8.39
CA THR A 68 -6.68 0.14 -9.72
C THR A 68 -6.65 1.66 -9.59
N LEU A 69 -5.54 2.27 -9.98
CA LEU A 69 -5.35 3.71 -9.92
C LEU A 69 -5.22 4.29 -11.32
N THR A 70 -6.06 5.28 -11.62
CA THR A 70 -5.99 6.05 -12.86
C THR A 70 -5.03 7.23 -12.72
N GLY A 71 -4.34 7.58 -13.81
CA GLY A 71 -3.34 8.64 -13.82
C GLY A 71 -2.00 8.22 -13.19
N ASP A 72 -1.18 9.22 -12.85
CA ASP A 72 0.13 9.01 -12.26
C ASP A 72 0.00 8.95 -10.72
N VAL A 73 0.62 7.94 -10.11
CA VAL A 73 0.60 7.68 -8.68
C VAL A 73 1.95 8.05 -8.09
N THR A 74 1.94 8.84 -7.02
CA THR A 74 3.09 9.02 -6.13
C THR A 74 2.60 8.75 -4.71
N LEU A 75 3.19 7.76 -4.04
CA LEU A 75 2.88 7.50 -2.64
C LEU A 75 3.39 8.64 -1.77
N SER A 76 2.54 9.12 -0.87
CA SER A 76 2.93 10.08 0.17
C SER A 76 4.00 9.47 1.07
N ASP A 77 5.04 10.25 1.39
CA ASP A 77 6.09 9.87 2.33
C ASP A 77 5.62 9.81 3.80
N ARG A 78 4.36 10.18 4.05
CA ARG A 78 3.66 9.98 5.34
C ARG A 78 3.15 8.56 5.51
N LEU A 79 2.96 7.83 4.41
CA LEU A 79 2.59 6.43 4.46
C LEU A 79 3.86 5.61 4.65
N PHE A 80 3.92 4.83 5.74
CA PHE A 80 5.04 3.92 5.96
C PHE A 80 4.93 2.67 5.10
N CYS A 81 3.70 2.13 4.95
CA CYS A 81 3.47 0.90 4.22
C CYS A 81 2.16 0.89 3.41
N LEU A 82 2.24 0.35 2.19
CA LEU A 82 1.10 -0.04 1.38
C LEU A 82 1.11 -1.55 1.16
N VAL A 83 0.06 -2.25 1.60
CA VAL A 83 -0.14 -3.67 1.32
C VAL A 83 -1.32 -3.84 0.37
N VAL A 84 -1.12 -4.54 -0.74
CA VAL A 84 -2.19 -4.94 -1.65
C VAL A 84 -2.13 -6.45 -1.80
N LEU A 85 -3.17 -7.16 -1.36
CA LEU A 85 -3.17 -8.63 -1.39
C LEU A 85 -3.43 -9.20 -2.79
N GLY A 86 -4.11 -8.43 -3.65
CA GLY A 86 -4.32 -8.73 -5.06
C GLY A 86 -3.33 -8.00 -5.99
N ASP A 87 -3.79 -7.70 -7.20
CA ASP A 87 -3.03 -6.98 -8.23
C ASP A 87 -3.04 -5.46 -8.00
N VAL A 88 -1.96 -4.80 -8.40
CA VAL A 88 -1.90 -3.34 -8.54
C VAL A 88 -1.87 -2.98 -10.02
N THR A 89 -2.73 -2.06 -10.46
CA THR A 89 -2.73 -1.50 -11.81
C THR A 89 -2.64 0.02 -11.77
N ALA A 90 -1.67 0.60 -12.48
CA ALA A 90 -1.46 2.05 -12.58
C ALA A 90 -0.85 2.44 -13.94
N ASN A 91 -0.87 3.73 -14.30
CA ASN A 91 -0.07 4.21 -15.44
C ASN A 91 1.39 4.40 -15.02
N VAL A 92 1.62 5.26 -14.02
CA VAL A 92 2.92 5.45 -13.36
C VAL A 92 2.74 5.14 -11.88
N PHE A 93 3.63 4.33 -11.32
CA PHE A 93 3.65 4.01 -9.88
C PHE A 93 4.98 4.44 -9.28
N THR A 94 4.96 5.53 -8.50
CA THR A 94 6.15 6.08 -7.85
C THR A 94 6.06 5.90 -6.34
N THR A 95 7.12 5.35 -5.75
CA THR A 95 7.31 5.31 -4.30
C THR A 95 8.70 5.83 -3.93
N SER A 96 8.77 6.45 -2.75
CA SER A 96 10.00 6.80 -2.05
C SER A 96 9.73 6.71 -0.56
N LYS A 97 10.56 6.01 0.20
CA LYS A 97 10.43 5.77 1.65
C LYS A 97 9.20 4.98 2.13
N THR A 98 8.23 4.71 1.26
CA THR A 98 7.07 3.87 1.57
C THR A 98 7.35 2.44 1.12
N GLU A 99 7.26 1.52 2.06
CA GLU A 99 7.31 0.08 1.78
C GLU A 99 6.04 -0.37 1.08
N VAL A 100 6.17 -1.20 0.05
CA VAL A 100 5.03 -1.68 -0.74
C VAL A 100 5.10 -3.19 -0.86
N LEU A 101 4.01 -3.86 -0.47
CA LEU A 101 3.81 -5.29 -0.67
C LEU A 101 2.65 -5.52 -1.64
N VAL A 102 2.93 -6.22 -2.73
CA VAL A 102 1.92 -6.65 -3.72
C VAL A 102 1.87 -8.18 -3.74
N GLY A 103 0.75 -8.75 -3.27
CA GLY A 103 0.54 -10.20 -3.25
C GLY A 103 0.24 -10.80 -4.62
N GLY A 104 -0.34 -10.00 -5.52
CA GLY A 104 -0.55 -10.32 -6.93
C GLY A 104 0.56 -9.78 -7.83
N ALA A 105 0.15 -9.25 -8.99
CA ALA A 105 1.03 -8.62 -9.97
C ALA A 105 1.01 -7.09 -9.88
N LEU A 106 2.16 -6.45 -10.12
CA LEU A 106 2.27 -5.00 -10.31
C LEU A 106 2.27 -4.67 -11.80
N LYS A 107 1.16 -4.12 -12.29
CA LYS A 107 0.90 -3.75 -13.69
C LYS A 107 0.96 -2.23 -13.84
N ALA A 108 2.17 -1.69 -13.98
CA ALA A 108 2.37 -0.28 -14.29
C ALA A 108 3.18 -0.11 -15.57
N ARG A 109 2.90 0.94 -16.36
CA ARG A 109 3.71 1.26 -17.53
C ARG A 109 5.11 1.75 -17.11
N THR A 110 5.17 2.45 -15.99
CA THR A 110 6.40 2.92 -15.37
C THR A 110 6.33 2.66 -13.87
N VAL A 111 7.36 2.02 -13.32
CA VAL A 111 7.57 1.91 -11.87
C VAL A 111 8.82 2.71 -11.52
N VAL A 112 8.68 3.60 -10.53
CA VAL A 112 9.80 4.34 -9.95
C VAL A 112 9.87 3.97 -8.47
N ASP A 113 10.87 3.17 -8.14
CA ASP A 113 11.16 2.71 -6.79
C ASP A 113 12.60 3.10 -6.45
N ALA A 114 12.76 4.32 -5.93
CA ALA A 114 14.09 4.89 -5.73
C ALA A 114 14.87 4.21 -4.59
N ASP A 115 14.16 3.61 -3.64
CA ASP A 115 14.70 3.06 -2.40
C ASP A 115 14.63 1.51 -2.36
N GLU A 116 14.21 0.87 -3.46
CA GLU A 116 14.05 -0.60 -3.58
C GLU A 116 13.10 -1.18 -2.51
N LEU A 117 11.95 -0.51 -2.29
CA LEU A 117 10.98 -0.81 -1.24
C LEU A 117 9.73 -1.57 -1.73
N ILE A 118 9.66 -1.94 -3.01
CA ILE A 118 8.55 -2.72 -3.56
C ILE A 118 8.88 -4.22 -3.54
N THR A 119 8.01 -5.01 -2.91
CA THR A 119 7.98 -6.47 -2.95
C THR A 119 6.76 -6.96 -3.73
N VAL A 120 6.96 -7.82 -4.74
CA VAL A 120 5.89 -8.44 -5.55
C VAL A 120 6.01 -9.96 -5.46
N GLU A 121 4.99 -10.63 -4.95
CA GLU A 121 5.07 -12.07 -4.61
C GLU A 121 4.72 -13.01 -5.78
N ASN A 122 3.82 -12.61 -6.69
CA ASN A 122 3.39 -13.44 -7.82
C ASN A 122 3.65 -12.77 -9.17
N GLY A 123 4.91 -12.79 -9.60
CA GLY A 123 5.30 -12.66 -11.01
C GLY A 123 5.67 -11.26 -11.47
N SER A 124 6.98 -11.06 -11.65
CA SER A 124 7.71 -9.98 -12.35
C SER A 124 7.06 -8.59 -12.40
N ALA A 125 7.71 -7.62 -11.74
CA ALA A 125 7.71 -6.24 -12.23
C ALA A 125 8.20 -6.29 -13.70
N ALA A 126 7.29 -6.03 -14.64
CA ALA A 126 7.59 -5.97 -16.07
C ALA A 126 8.05 -4.56 -16.46
#